data_AF-A0A9Q1QG87-F1
#
_entry.id   AF-A0A9Q1QG87-F1
#
_cell.length_a   1.000
_cell.length_b   1.000
_cell.length_c   1.000
_cell.angle_alpha   90.00
_cell.angle_beta   90.00
_cell.angle_gamma   90.00
#
_symmetry.space_group_name_H-M   'P 1'
#
loop_
_entity.id
_entity.type
_entity.pdbx_description
1 polymer ?
#
loop_
_entity_poly.entity_id
_entity_poly.type
_entity_poly.pdbx_seq_one_letter_code
_entity_poly.pdbx_strand_id
1 'polypeptide(L)'
;MKENSILSFNATATFNIDYIESDVQGTIYEKRVTGLNLCEFVAYAPQKEAGEVGKPLQRETKDGKIIRWDVTSDDTLCTLQEAFEKVDPKLGFNIEQKFDDNIVYQEDFVVAFEYAQERPIIFSTFQPDAALHMRKLQSTYPVLFLTNGGTEIYYDVQRNSLEEALKLCLEAVCKALFLKLRRSLET
;
A
#
# COMPACT_ATOMS: atom_id res chain seq x y z
N MET A 1 16.83 -6.00 -3.50
CA MET A 1 16.26 -5.84 -2.15
C MET A 1 14.75 -5.86 -2.29
N LYS A 2 14.05 -6.63 -1.46
CA LYS A 2 12.58 -6.68 -1.48
C LYS A 2 11.97 -5.34 -1.08
N GLU A 3 10.94 -4.90 -1.78
CA GLU A 3 10.15 -3.72 -1.43
C GLU A 3 9.26 -4.02 -0.20
N ASN A 4 8.78 -2.98 0.49
CA ASN A 4 7.92 -3.08 1.67
C ASN A 4 8.52 -3.94 2.82
N SER A 5 9.79 -3.72 3.13
CA SER A 5 10.51 -4.38 4.22
C SER A 5 11.26 -3.37 5.07
N ILE A 6 11.54 -3.71 6.34
CA ILE A 6 12.33 -2.83 7.23
C ILE A 6 13.70 -2.53 6.61
N LEU A 7 14.34 -3.54 6.00
CA LEU A 7 15.62 -3.34 5.32
C LEU A 7 15.51 -2.34 4.17
N SER A 8 14.47 -2.44 3.32
CA SER A 8 14.29 -1.49 2.21
C SER A 8 13.97 -0.08 2.69
N PHE A 9 13.12 0.05 3.70
CA PHE A 9 12.79 1.35 4.29
C PHE A 9 13.99 2.03 4.97
N ASN A 10 14.83 1.29 5.69
CA ASN A 10 16.02 1.87 6.32
C ASN A 10 17.16 2.10 5.32
N ALA A 11 17.26 1.31 4.26
CA ALA A 11 18.20 1.58 3.18
C ALA A 11 17.89 2.92 2.49
N THR A 12 16.60 3.27 2.34
CA THR A 12 16.21 4.54 1.74
C THR A 12 16.46 5.75 2.65
N ALA A 13 16.54 5.57 3.97
CA ALA A 13 16.91 6.62 4.93
C ALA A 13 18.32 7.20 4.71
N THR A 14 19.17 6.50 3.95
CA THR A 14 20.50 7.00 3.57
C THR A 14 20.45 8.08 2.48
N PHE A 15 19.28 8.25 1.84
CA PHE A 15 19.02 9.30 0.85
C PHE A 15 18.24 10.45 1.51
N ASN A 16 18.35 11.65 0.94
CA ASN A 16 17.60 12.82 1.40
C ASN A 16 16.15 12.76 0.91
N ILE A 17 15.37 11.85 1.50
CA ILE A 17 13.95 11.64 1.22
C ILE A 17 13.11 11.88 2.48
N ASP A 18 11.91 12.42 2.29
CA ASP A 18 11.02 12.77 3.40
C ASP A 18 9.98 11.69 3.71
N TYR A 19 9.58 10.88 2.70
CA TYR A 19 8.54 9.87 2.81
C TYR A 19 8.93 8.56 2.12
N ILE A 20 8.47 7.45 2.69
CA ILE A 20 8.50 6.12 2.07
C ILE A 20 7.08 5.67 1.72
N GLU A 21 6.89 5.05 0.55
CA GLU A 21 5.63 4.40 0.17
C GLU A 21 5.56 3.03 0.84
N SER A 22 4.48 2.79 1.58
CA SER A 22 4.15 1.50 2.17
C SER A 22 2.80 1.03 1.67
N ASP A 23 2.81 -0.11 0.98
CA ASP A 23 1.60 -0.72 0.44
C ASP A 23 0.96 -1.69 1.43
N VAL A 24 -0.30 -1.46 1.79
CA VAL A 24 -1.11 -2.43 2.53
C VAL A 24 -1.83 -3.32 1.52
N GLN A 25 -1.38 -4.57 1.39
CA GLN A 25 -1.74 -5.45 0.26
C GLN A 25 -3.14 -6.09 0.35
N GLY A 26 -3.76 -6.32 -0.82
CA GLY A 26 -5.06 -7.00 -0.96
C GLY A 26 -4.99 -8.53 -1.11
N THR A 27 -3.98 -9.08 -1.81
CA THR A 27 -3.90 -10.53 -2.14
C THR A 27 -2.45 -11.03 -2.12
N ILE A 28 -2.21 -12.21 -1.53
CA ILE A 28 -0.94 -12.96 -1.55
C ILE A 28 -1.23 -14.41 -1.97
N TYR A 29 -0.56 -14.89 -3.02
CA TYR A 29 -0.66 -16.29 -3.49
C TYR A 29 -2.12 -16.76 -3.65
N GLU A 30 -2.89 -16.08 -4.50
CA GLU A 30 -4.32 -16.38 -4.77
C GLU A 30 -5.25 -16.33 -3.53
N LYS A 31 -4.71 -16.06 -2.34
CA LYS A 31 -5.47 -15.83 -1.11
C LYS A 31 -5.52 -14.34 -0.82
N ARG A 32 -6.69 -13.84 -0.50
CA ARG A 32 -6.85 -12.46 0.00
C ARG A 32 -6.11 -12.33 1.32
N VAL A 33 -5.35 -11.24 1.49
CA VAL A 33 -4.64 -10.94 2.74
C VAL A 33 -5.61 -10.84 3.90
N THR A 34 -6.81 -10.28 3.65
CA THR A 34 -7.91 -10.22 4.62
C THR A 34 -8.44 -11.59 5.06
N GLY A 35 -8.13 -12.66 4.33
CA GLY A 35 -8.48 -14.03 4.68
C GLY A 35 -7.34 -14.83 5.35
N LEU A 36 -6.19 -14.19 5.63
CA LEU A 36 -5.06 -14.80 6.32
C LEU A 36 -5.02 -14.33 7.77
N ASN A 37 -4.69 -15.22 8.71
CA ASN A 37 -4.24 -14.78 10.02
C ASN A 37 -2.78 -14.29 9.97
N LEU A 38 -2.31 -13.64 11.04
CA LEU A 38 -0.96 -13.08 11.10
C LEU A 38 0.13 -14.13 10.84
N CYS A 39 0.01 -15.32 11.44
CA CYS A 39 0.96 -16.42 11.24
C CYS A 39 0.98 -16.89 9.79
N GLU A 40 -0.18 -17.01 9.15
CA GLU A 40 -0.28 -17.38 7.74
C GLU A 40 0.33 -16.31 6.83
N PHE A 41 0.11 -15.03 7.13
CA PHE A 41 0.67 -13.91 6.37
C PHE A 41 2.20 -13.90 6.45
N VAL A 42 2.77 -13.91 7.66
CA VAL A 42 4.23 -13.85 7.85
C VAL A 42 4.93 -15.06 7.24
N ALA A 43 4.25 -16.21 7.15
CA ALA A 43 4.79 -17.41 6.52
C ALA A 43 5.16 -17.21 5.04
N TYR A 44 4.63 -16.20 4.33
CA TYR A 44 4.98 -15.90 2.94
C TYR A 44 6.27 -15.06 2.76
N ALA A 45 7.26 -15.23 3.64
CA ALA A 45 8.57 -14.59 3.54
C ALA A 45 9.64 -15.39 4.29
N PRO A 46 10.94 -15.03 4.19
CA PRO A 46 11.95 -15.57 5.10
C PRO A 46 11.49 -15.46 6.55
N GLN A 47 11.71 -16.51 7.34
CA GLN A 47 11.28 -16.57 8.75
C GLN A 47 12.40 -16.10 9.68
N LYS A 48 12.02 -15.47 10.79
CA LYS A 48 12.97 -14.96 11.80
C LYS A 48 13.61 -16.08 12.62
N GLU A 49 12.91 -17.20 12.80
CA GLU A 49 13.36 -18.33 13.60
C GLU A 49 14.16 -19.36 12.79
N ALA A 50 15.22 -19.88 13.39
CA ALA A 50 16.09 -20.87 12.74
C ALA A 50 15.35 -22.22 12.60
N GLY A 51 15.19 -22.68 11.35
CA GLY A 51 14.55 -23.97 11.03
C GLY A 51 13.18 -23.84 10.38
N GLU A 52 12.58 -22.64 10.40
CA GLU A 52 11.32 -22.37 9.72
C GLU A 52 11.58 -21.99 8.25
N VAL A 53 10.91 -22.68 7.31
CA VAL A 53 11.02 -22.39 5.87
C VAL A 53 9.79 -21.60 5.44
N GLY A 54 10.02 -20.36 4.99
CA GLY A 54 8.98 -19.52 4.41
C GLY A 54 8.36 -20.12 3.15
N LYS A 55 7.09 -19.81 2.92
CA LYS A 55 6.40 -20.01 1.64
C LYS A 55 6.90 -18.98 0.63
N PRO A 56 7.18 -19.38 -0.62
CA PRO A 56 7.61 -18.44 -1.65
C PRO A 56 6.46 -17.51 -2.04
N LEU A 57 6.77 -16.21 -2.17
CA LEU A 57 5.86 -15.28 -2.82
C LEU A 57 5.81 -15.54 -4.32
N GLN A 58 4.64 -15.29 -4.88
CA GLN A 58 4.42 -15.34 -6.31
C GLN A 58 3.87 -14.01 -6.80
N ARG A 59 4.21 -13.68 -8.04
CA ARG A 59 3.66 -12.52 -8.74
C ARG A 59 3.10 -12.97 -10.08
N GLU A 60 2.01 -12.34 -10.49
CA GLU A 60 1.44 -12.48 -11.82
C GLU A 60 2.11 -11.48 -12.76
N THR A 61 2.57 -11.96 -13.92
CA THR A 61 3.10 -11.12 -14.99
C THR A 61 1.97 -10.54 -15.85
N LYS A 62 2.27 -9.56 -16.71
CA LYS A 62 1.25 -8.92 -17.57
C LYS A 62 0.52 -9.90 -18.50
N ASP A 63 1.17 -11.00 -18.84
CA ASP A 63 0.66 -12.12 -19.65
C ASP A 63 -0.11 -13.17 -18.82
N GLY A 64 -0.39 -12.89 -17.55
CA GLY A 64 -1.17 -13.77 -16.66
C GLY A 64 -0.37 -14.96 -16.11
N LYS A 65 0.95 -14.98 -16.28
CA LYS A 65 1.79 -16.08 -15.79
C LYS A 65 2.17 -15.84 -14.34
N ILE A 66 1.97 -16.86 -13.51
CA ILE A 66 2.40 -16.84 -12.12
C ILE A 66 3.86 -17.31 -12.04
N ILE A 67 4.74 -16.46 -11.50
CA ILE A 67 6.16 -16.76 -11.30
C ILE A 67 6.58 -16.54 -9.84
N ARG A 68 7.63 -17.23 -9.40
CA ARG A 68 8.24 -16.97 -8.09
C ARG A 68 8.82 -15.55 -8.06
N TRP A 69 8.61 -14.87 -6.94
CA TRP A 69 9.18 -13.56 -6.69
C TRP A 69 10.52 -13.70 -5.98
N ASP A 70 11.54 -14.08 -6.75
CA ASP A 70 12.92 -14.18 -6.24
C ASP A 70 13.60 -12.79 -6.25
N VAL A 71 14.25 -12.43 -5.14
CA VAL A 71 14.99 -11.16 -4.99
C VAL A 71 16.43 -11.42 -4.53
N THR A 72 17.35 -10.52 -4.87
CA THR A 72 18.79 -10.63 -4.51
C THR A 72 19.08 -10.51 -3.02
N SER A 73 18.18 -9.87 -2.27
CA SER A 73 18.24 -9.71 -0.82
C SER A 73 16.79 -9.69 -0.34
N ASP A 74 16.43 -10.76 0.36
CA ASP A 74 15.10 -11.01 0.89
C ASP A 74 15.07 -10.67 2.38
N ASP A 75 13.92 -10.20 2.84
CA ASP A 75 13.68 -9.80 4.23
C ASP A 75 12.29 -10.30 4.64
N THR A 76 12.11 -10.43 5.95
CA THR A 76 10.83 -10.81 6.56
C THR A 76 9.75 -9.81 6.18
N LEU A 77 8.49 -10.28 6.09
CA LEU A 77 7.36 -9.35 6.05
C LEU A 77 7.30 -8.60 7.38
N CYS A 78 7.03 -7.31 7.33
CA CYS A 78 6.78 -6.51 8.52
C CYS A 78 5.32 -6.06 8.56
N THR A 79 4.76 -6.01 9.77
CA THR A 79 3.49 -5.31 10.00
C THR A 79 3.71 -3.80 9.93
N LEU A 80 2.63 -3.03 9.73
CA LEU A 80 2.70 -1.57 9.77
C LEU A 80 3.18 -1.05 11.15
N GLN A 81 2.79 -1.72 12.24
CA GLN A 81 3.31 -1.42 13.58
C GLN A 81 4.83 -1.61 13.64
N GLU A 82 5.35 -2.75 13.17
CA GLU A 82 6.79 -2.99 13.15
C GLU A 82 7.52 -1.96 12.28
N ALA A 83 6.91 -1.52 11.17
CA ALA A 83 7.46 -0.47 10.34
C ALA A 83 7.54 0.86 11.12
N PHE A 84 6.50 1.23 11.87
CA PHE A 84 6.58 2.42 12.72
C PHE A 84 7.67 2.31 13.80
N GLU A 85 7.81 1.15 14.43
CA GLU A 85 8.77 0.93 15.51
C GLU A 85 10.22 0.85 15.04
N LYS A 86 10.49 0.27 13.87
CA LYS A 86 11.85 -0.13 13.43
C LYS A 86 12.42 0.69 12.27
N VAL A 87 11.59 1.45 11.55
CA VAL A 87 12.08 2.39 10.53
C VAL A 87 12.62 3.65 11.19
N ASP A 88 13.66 4.25 10.60
CA ASP A 88 14.26 5.52 11.05
C ASP A 88 13.16 6.56 11.36
N PRO A 89 13.11 7.11 12.59
CA PRO A 89 12.04 8.00 13.00
C PRO A 89 11.98 9.34 12.26
N LYS A 90 13.03 9.71 11.52
CA LYS A 90 13.04 10.91 10.68
C LYS A 90 12.21 10.76 9.41
N LEU A 91 11.96 9.54 8.95
CA LEU A 91 11.19 9.29 7.73
C LEU A 91 9.69 9.36 8.01
N GLY A 92 8.95 10.04 7.15
CA GLY A 92 7.50 9.95 7.08
C GLY A 92 7.02 8.74 6.28
N PHE A 93 5.73 8.43 6.38
CA PHE A 93 5.10 7.34 5.63
C PHE A 93 4.03 7.89 4.69
N ASN A 94 4.06 7.46 3.42
CA ASN A 94 2.87 7.44 2.58
C ASN A 94 2.28 6.02 2.62
N ILE A 95 1.14 5.86 3.28
CA ILE A 95 0.47 4.57 3.46
C ILE A 95 -0.58 4.44 2.37
N GLU A 96 -0.29 3.64 1.34
CA GLU A 96 -1.23 3.34 0.26
C GLU A 96 -2.16 2.19 0.69
N GLN A 97 -3.43 2.51 0.90
CA GLN A 97 -4.47 1.51 1.16
C GLN A 97 -4.98 0.93 -0.17
N LYS A 98 -4.69 -0.35 -0.40
CA LYS A 98 -5.18 -1.10 -1.56
C LYS A 98 -6.28 -2.05 -1.12
N PHE A 99 -7.41 -2.01 -1.80
CA PHE A 99 -8.46 -3.00 -1.59
C PHE A 99 -8.81 -3.73 -2.89
N ASP A 100 -9.56 -4.82 -2.75
CA ASP A 100 -10.03 -5.62 -3.88
C ASP A 100 -11.20 -4.92 -4.59
N ASP A 101 -11.00 -4.57 -5.85
CA ASP A 101 -12.02 -3.87 -6.66
C ASP A 101 -13.31 -4.67 -6.86
N ASN A 102 -13.31 -5.97 -6.53
CA ASN A 102 -14.47 -6.86 -6.66
C ASN A 102 -15.22 -7.09 -5.34
N ILE A 103 -14.85 -6.40 -4.26
CA ILE A 103 -15.52 -6.52 -2.96
C ILE A 103 -16.14 -5.18 -2.58
N VAL A 104 -17.39 -5.23 -2.13
CA VAL A 104 -17.99 -4.10 -1.42
C VAL A 104 -17.60 -4.20 0.05
N TYR A 105 -16.87 -3.19 0.46
CA TYR A 105 -16.18 -3.09 1.73
C TYR A 105 -17.08 -2.32 2.72
N GLN A 106 -17.49 -2.95 3.83
CA GLN A 106 -18.29 -2.30 4.88
C GLN A 106 -17.44 -1.28 5.65
N GLU A 107 -18.05 -0.21 6.20
CA GLU A 107 -17.40 0.95 6.86
C GLU A 107 -16.52 0.64 8.11
N ASP A 108 -16.01 -0.59 8.28
CA ASP A 108 -15.19 -1.02 9.41
C ASP A 108 -13.68 -1.02 9.07
N PHE A 109 -13.21 -0.07 8.25
CA PHE A 109 -11.77 0.06 7.96
C PHE A 109 -11.06 0.83 9.04
N VAL A 110 -10.15 0.16 9.73
CA VAL A 110 -9.29 0.83 10.72
C VAL A 110 -8.16 1.55 10.00
N VAL A 111 -8.09 2.87 10.16
CA VAL A 111 -6.91 3.66 9.79
C VAL A 111 -5.88 3.49 10.90
N ALA A 112 -4.86 2.66 10.68
CA ALA A 112 -3.86 2.35 11.70
C ALA A 112 -2.73 3.40 11.71
N PHE A 113 -2.76 4.32 12.68
CA PHE A 113 -1.68 5.29 12.94
C PHE A 113 -1.31 5.44 14.42
N GLU A 114 -1.88 4.62 15.30
CA GLU A 114 -1.68 4.71 16.75
C GLU A 114 -0.20 4.58 17.16
N TYR A 115 0.56 3.78 16.41
CA TYR A 115 1.99 3.56 16.64
C TYR A 115 2.90 4.57 15.95
N ALA A 116 2.33 5.52 15.19
CA ALA A 116 3.11 6.46 14.40
C ALA A 116 3.73 7.60 15.23
N GLN A 117 3.30 7.78 16.48
CA GLN A 117 3.76 8.87 17.35
C GLN A 117 3.61 10.24 16.66
N GLU A 118 4.67 11.04 16.56
CA GLU A 118 4.68 12.35 15.88
C GLU A 118 5.14 12.28 14.42
N ARG A 119 5.24 11.07 13.85
CA ARG A 119 5.77 10.88 12.51
C ARG A 119 4.83 11.45 11.45
N PRO A 120 5.34 12.18 10.44
CA PRO A 120 4.50 12.65 9.35
C PRO A 120 3.95 11.47 8.56
N ILE A 121 2.62 11.40 8.44
CA ILE A 121 1.91 10.40 7.64
C ILE A 121 1.08 11.09 6.56
N ILE A 122 1.05 10.47 5.40
CA ILE A 122 0.09 10.69 4.34
C ILE A 122 -0.63 9.36 4.10
N PHE A 123 -1.95 9.40 3.97
CA PHE A 123 -2.70 8.26 3.46
C PHE A 123 -3.00 8.45 1.98
N SER A 124 -2.92 7.38 1.19
CA SER A 124 -3.28 7.42 -0.22
C SER A 124 -4.09 6.21 -0.65
N THR A 125 -4.97 6.36 -1.64
CA THR A 125 -5.69 5.21 -2.22
C THR A 125 -6.25 5.53 -3.61
N PHE A 126 -6.38 4.50 -4.46
CA PHE A 126 -7.10 4.58 -5.73
C PHE A 126 -8.61 4.38 -5.58
N GLN A 127 -9.10 4.06 -4.38
CA GLN A 127 -10.51 3.75 -4.16
C GLN A 127 -11.27 4.95 -3.56
N PRO A 128 -12.30 5.45 -4.25
CA PRO A 128 -13.09 6.60 -3.82
C PRO A 128 -13.66 6.47 -2.40
N ASP A 129 -14.34 5.35 -2.14
CA ASP A 129 -15.00 5.11 -0.86
C ASP A 129 -13.99 5.04 0.29
N ALA A 130 -12.84 4.42 0.07
CA ALA A 130 -11.77 4.38 1.06
C ALA A 130 -11.20 5.77 1.36
N ALA A 131 -11.01 6.62 0.33
CA ALA A 131 -10.53 7.99 0.52
C ALA A 131 -11.53 8.81 1.37
N LEU A 132 -12.82 8.71 1.05
CA LEU A 132 -13.90 9.34 1.80
C LEU A 132 -13.96 8.84 3.23
N HIS A 133 -13.87 7.53 3.43
CA HIS A 133 -13.97 6.91 4.74
C HIS A 133 -12.76 7.26 5.63
N MET A 134 -11.53 7.19 5.11
CA MET A 134 -10.32 7.65 5.80
C MET A 134 -10.44 9.12 6.21
N ARG A 135 -11.04 9.96 5.37
CA ARG A 135 -11.22 11.37 5.69
C ARG A 135 -12.26 11.60 6.79
N LYS A 136 -13.30 10.77 6.86
CA LYS A 136 -14.30 10.80 7.95
C LYS A 136 -13.71 10.33 9.28
N LEU A 137 -12.91 9.26 9.27
CA LEU A 137 -12.38 8.64 10.50
C LEU A 137 -11.26 9.43 11.17
N GLN A 138 -10.46 10.16 10.39
CA GLN A 138 -9.42 11.01 10.94
C GLN A 138 -9.36 12.33 10.19
N SER A 139 -8.95 13.40 10.86
CA SER A 139 -8.74 14.74 10.28
C SER A 139 -7.27 15.21 10.37
N THR A 140 -6.43 14.44 11.09
CA THR A 140 -5.03 14.76 11.40
C THR A 140 -4.14 14.73 10.16
N TYR A 141 -4.17 13.61 9.44
CA TYR A 141 -3.24 13.35 8.33
C TYR A 141 -3.88 13.67 6.97
N PRO A 142 -3.11 14.12 5.97
CA PRO A 142 -3.58 14.26 4.60
C PRO A 142 -4.06 12.92 4.04
N VAL A 143 -5.12 12.98 3.24
CA VAL A 143 -5.61 11.86 2.43
C VAL A 143 -5.48 12.28 0.97
N LEU A 144 -4.75 11.49 0.19
CA LEU A 144 -4.55 11.65 -1.25
C LEU A 144 -5.43 10.65 -1.98
N PHE A 145 -6.30 11.16 -2.84
CA PHE A 145 -6.93 10.31 -3.84
C PHE A 145 -5.99 10.14 -5.02
N LEU A 146 -5.74 8.88 -5.41
CA LEU A 146 -4.85 8.52 -6.51
C LEU A 146 -5.69 8.26 -7.75
N THR A 147 -5.22 8.75 -8.89
CA THR A 147 -5.84 8.48 -10.19
C THR A 147 -4.78 8.12 -11.22
N ASN A 148 -5.17 7.25 -12.16
CA ASN A 148 -4.38 6.96 -13.35
C ASN A 148 -4.78 7.86 -14.54
N GLY A 149 -5.70 8.80 -14.34
CA GLY A 149 -6.13 9.74 -15.37
C GLY A 149 -6.89 9.10 -16.53
N GLY A 150 -7.51 7.95 -16.31
CA GLY A 150 -8.31 7.24 -17.32
C GLY A 150 -7.51 6.30 -18.24
N THR A 151 -6.26 5.96 -17.91
CA THR A 151 -5.49 4.96 -18.69
C THR A 151 -5.96 3.53 -18.48
N GLU A 152 -6.73 3.27 -17.41
CA GLU A 152 -7.35 2.00 -17.09
C GLU A 152 -8.85 2.25 -16.82
N ILE A 153 -9.70 1.30 -17.21
CA ILE A 153 -11.15 1.38 -17.00
C ILE A 153 -11.52 0.47 -15.83
N TYR A 154 -12.14 1.07 -14.83
CA TYR A 154 -12.65 0.42 -13.62
C TYR A 154 -14.18 0.43 -13.62
N TYR A 155 -14.76 -0.45 -12.81
CA TYR A 155 -16.21 -0.48 -12.56
C TYR A 155 -16.69 0.83 -11.91
N ASP A 156 -15.90 1.37 -10.97
CA ASP A 156 -16.16 2.67 -10.37
C ASP A 156 -15.77 3.80 -11.32
N VAL A 157 -16.78 4.52 -11.80
CA VAL A 157 -16.64 5.61 -12.76
C VAL A 157 -15.75 6.75 -12.25
N GLN A 158 -15.65 6.93 -10.94
CA GLN A 158 -14.89 8.01 -10.33
C GLN A 158 -13.38 7.87 -10.57
N ARG A 159 -12.92 6.68 -10.94
CA ARG A 159 -11.51 6.37 -11.24
C ARG A 159 -11.16 6.53 -12.71
N ASN A 160 -12.16 6.66 -13.58
CA ASN A 160 -12.00 6.51 -15.03
C ASN A 160 -11.58 7.80 -15.75
N SER A 161 -11.48 8.93 -15.05
CA SER A 161 -10.93 10.15 -15.62
C SER A 161 -10.33 11.07 -14.56
N LEU A 162 -9.51 12.02 -15.01
CA LEU A 162 -9.03 13.09 -14.14
C LEU A 162 -10.19 13.98 -13.65
N GLU A 163 -11.20 14.22 -14.48
CA GLU A 163 -12.35 15.07 -14.15
C GLU A 163 -13.18 14.46 -13.02
N GLU A 164 -13.51 13.18 -13.13
CA GLU A 164 -14.27 12.47 -12.10
C GLU A 164 -13.48 12.39 -10.78
N ALA A 165 -12.17 12.17 -10.86
CA ALA A 165 -11.30 12.18 -9.69
C ALA A 165 -11.24 13.55 -9.00
N LEU A 166 -11.27 14.64 -9.77
CA LEU A 166 -11.34 16.01 -9.24
C LEU A 166 -12.70 16.28 -8.57
N LYS A 167 -13.81 15.83 -9.15
CA LYS A 167 -15.15 15.95 -8.54
C LYS A 167 -15.16 15.32 -7.15
N LEU A 168 -14.68 14.08 -7.03
CA LEU A 168 -14.54 13.42 -5.74
C LEU A 168 -13.69 14.25 -4.77
N CYS A 169 -12.52 14.74 -5.18
CA CYS A 169 -11.65 15.51 -4.27
C CYS A 169 -12.32 16.79 -3.75
N LEU A 170 -13.06 17.49 -4.61
CA LEU A 170 -13.80 18.71 -4.26
C LEU A 170 -14.94 18.42 -3.28
N GLU A 171 -15.63 17.28 -3.43
CA GLU A 171 -16.73 16.86 -2.55
C GLU A 171 -16.23 16.26 -1.22
N ALA A 172 -15.10 15.54 -1.26
CA ALA A 172 -14.58 14.73 -0.17
C ALA A 172 -13.77 15.51 0.89
N VAL A 173 -13.43 16.78 0.65
CA VAL A 173 -12.40 17.49 1.44
C VAL A 173 -11.06 16.73 1.43
N CYS A 174 -10.74 16.03 0.34
CA CYS A 174 -9.42 15.44 0.13
C CYS A 174 -8.43 16.57 -0.16
N LYS A 175 -7.27 16.56 0.51
CA LYS A 175 -6.34 17.72 0.50
C LYS A 175 -5.58 17.85 -0.82
N ALA A 176 -5.44 16.76 -1.58
CA ALA A 176 -4.79 16.78 -2.89
C ALA A 176 -5.14 15.54 -3.71
N LEU A 177 -5.04 15.70 -5.04
CA LEU A 177 -5.12 14.65 -6.03
C LEU A 177 -3.70 14.34 -6.53
N PHE A 178 -3.34 13.07 -6.64
CA PHE A 178 -2.05 12.66 -7.20
C PHE A 178 -2.26 11.78 -8.44
N LEU A 179 -1.68 12.21 -9.56
CA LEU A 179 -1.67 11.46 -10.81
C LEU A 179 -0.49 10.50 -10.81
N LYS A 180 -0.75 9.19 -10.64
CA LYS A 180 0.31 8.17 -10.69
C LYS A 180 0.60 7.84 -12.15
N LEU A 181 1.58 8.54 -12.75
CA LEU A 181 2.04 8.24 -14.10
C LEU A 181 2.96 7.02 -14.07
N ARG A 182 2.53 5.88 -14.62
CA ARG A 182 3.45 4.79 -14.94
C ARG A 182 4.25 5.17 -16.19
N ARG A 183 5.58 5.17 -16.10
CA ARG A 183 6.42 5.16 -17.31
C ARG A 183 6.08 3.90 -18.10
N SER A 184 5.60 4.06 -19.33
CA SER A 184 5.66 2.99 -20.32
C SER A 184 7.14 2.75 -20.61
N LEU A 185 7.70 1.70 -20.03
CA LEU A 185 8.92 1.11 -20.58
C LEU A 185 8.46 0.32 -21.82
N GLU A 186 8.30 1.04 -22.92
CA GLU A 186 8.35 0.42 -24.25
C GLU A 186 9.76 -0.15 -24.41
N THR A 187 9.82 -1.48 -24.55
CA THR A 187 10.99 -2.24 -24.99
C THR A 187 11.37 -1.91 -26.42
#